data_AF-H2ES54-F1
#
_entry.id   AF-H2ES54-F1
#
_cell.length_a   1.000
_cell.length_b   1.000
_cell.length_c   1.000
_cell.angle_alpha   90.00
_cell.angle_beta   90.00
_cell.angle_gamma   90.00
#
_symmetry.space_group_name_H-M   'P 1'
#
loop_
_entity.id
_entity.type
_entity.pdbx_description
1 polymer ?
#
loop_
_entity_poly.entity_id
_entity_poly.type
_entity_poly.pdbx_seq_one_letter_code
_entity_poly.pdbx_strand_id
1 'polypeptide(L)' 'MKIISNELKKHIKDYLVAHQTDPMLIVDMKWVMRATKSILIDELLMHTRGNQTKAARIAGINRGTLRSIYSNTTDES' A
#
# COMPACT_ATOMS: atom_id res chain seq x y z
N MET A 1 -4.89 -14.38 -8.55
CA MET A 1 -4.83 -12.93 -8.24
C MET A 1 -6.09 -12.14 -8.64
N LYS A 2 -7.30 -12.76 -8.63
CA LYS A 2 -8.58 -12.03 -8.86
C LYS A 2 -9.37 -11.76 -7.57
N ILE A 3 -9.09 -12.51 -6.50
CA ILE A 3 -9.84 -12.48 -5.23
C ILE A 3 -9.52 -11.20 -4.42
N ILE A 4 -8.23 -10.90 -4.21
CA ILE A 4 -7.78 -9.67 -3.52
C ILE A 4 -8.35 -8.41 -4.18
N SER A 5 -8.46 -8.41 -5.51
CA SER A 5 -9.01 -7.27 -6.25
C SER A 5 -10.51 -7.04 -6.00
N ASN A 6 -11.29 -8.08 -5.70
CA ASN A 6 -12.74 -7.95 -5.52
C ASN A 6 -13.10 -7.50 -4.10
N GLU A 7 -12.43 -8.07 -3.09
CA GLU A 7 -12.66 -7.70 -1.69
C GLU A 7 -12.19 -6.27 -1.40
N LEU A 8 -10.99 -5.90 -1.86
CA LEU A 8 -10.48 -4.54 -1.71
C LEU A 8 -11.37 -3.52 -2.44
N LYS A 9 -11.85 -3.86 -3.65
CA LYS A 9 -12.79 -3.02 -4.40
C LYS A 9 -14.10 -2.81 -3.65
N LYS A 10 -14.65 -3.86 -3.04
CA LYS A 10 -15.86 -3.76 -2.21
C LYS A 10 -15.60 -2.84 -1.00
N HIS A 11 -14.51 -3.05 -0.27
CA HIS A 11 -14.20 -2.27 0.93
C HIS A 11 -13.98 -0.79 0.62
N ILE A 12 -13.25 -0.47 -0.45
CA ILE A 12 -13.07 0.90 -0.93
C ILE A 12 -14.41 1.54 -1.29
N LYS A 13 -15.27 0.80 -2.02
CA LYS A 13 -16.59 1.30 -2.40
C LYS A 13 -17.44 1.62 -1.17
N ASP A 14 -17.52 0.69 -0.22
CA ASP A 14 -18.31 0.85 1.00
C ASP A 14 -17.81 2.05 1.82
N TYR A 15 -16.48 2.22 1.94
CA TYR A 15 -15.86 3.37 2.61
C TYR A 15 -16.20 4.70 1.91
N LEU A 16 -16.05 4.77 0.58
CA LEU A 16 -16.34 5.99 -0.17
C LEU A 16 -17.83 6.37 -0.10
N VAL A 17 -18.74 5.39 -0.21
CA VAL A 17 -20.20 5.62 -0.10
C VAL A 17 -20.57 6.13 1.28
N ALA A 18 -19.99 5.56 2.35
CA ALA A 18 -20.25 6.01 3.72
C ALA A 18 -19.85 7.48 3.97
N HIS A 19 -18.91 8.01 3.19
CA HIS A 19 -18.42 9.39 3.30
C HIS A 19 -18.89 10.30 2.16
N GLN A 20 -19.89 9.87 1.37
CA GLN A 20 -20.42 10.63 0.21
C GLN A 20 -21.45 11.70 0.61
N THR A 21 -21.74 11.88 1.89
CA THR A 21 -22.83 12.73 2.39
C THR A 21 -22.58 14.23 2.23
N ASP A 22 -21.32 14.65 2.07
CA ASP A 22 -20.95 16.05 1.87
C ASP A 22 -20.06 16.20 0.61
N PRO A 23 -20.53 16.94 -0.42
CA PRO A 23 -19.75 17.22 -1.64
C PRO A 23 -18.43 17.97 -1.40
N MET A 24 -18.27 18.65 -0.25
CA MET A 24 -17.04 19.35 0.12
C MET A 24 -16.07 18.49 0.94
N LEU A 25 -16.49 17.32 1.41
CA LEU A 25 -15.63 16.42 2.20
C LEU A 25 -14.59 15.76 1.30
N ILE A 26 -13.31 16.05 1.56
CA ILE A 26 -12.20 15.32 0.93
C ILE A 26 -12.00 14.01 1.70
N VAL A 27 -12.38 12.90 1.08
CA VAL A 27 -12.17 11.57 1.66
C VAL A 27 -10.67 11.21 1.63
N ASP A 28 -10.07 11.01 2.80
CA ASP A 28 -8.66 10.61 2.88
C ASP A 28 -8.48 9.12 2.53
N MET A 29 -7.92 8.87 1.34
CA MET A 29 -7.63 7.52 0.84
C MET A 29 -6.16 7.10 1.00
N LYS A 30 -5.34 7.90 1.71
CA LYS A 30 -3.91 7.60 1.90
C LYS A 30 -3.69 6.26 2.60
N TRP A 31 -4.63 5.80 3.42
CA TRP A 31 -4.56 4.51 4.11
C TRP A 31 -4.50 3.33 3.12
N VAL A 32 -5.29 3.35 2.04
CA VAL A 32 -5.28 2.29 1.00
C VAL A 32 -3.92 2.22 0.34
N MET A 33 -3.37 3.39 -0.02
CA MET A 33 -2.07 3.50 -0.65
C MET A 33 -0.95 3.02 0.27
N ARG A 34 -1.02 3.36 1.57
CA ARG A 34 -0.07 2.89 2.58
C ARG A 34 -0.12 1.37 2.74
N ALA A 35 -1.30 0.81 2.97
CA ALA A 35 -1.49 -0.63 3.14
C ALA A 35 -1.01 -1.42 1.91
N THR A 36 -1.39 -0.99 0.71
CA THR A 36 -0.99 -1.67 -0.54
C THR A 36 0.53 -1.64 -0.74
N LYS A 37 1.16 -0.49 -0.45
CA LYS A 37 2.62 -0.34 -0.55
C LYS A 37 3.35 -1.18 0.49
N SER A 38 2.90 -1.17 1.74
CA SER A 38 3.47 -1.98 2.83
C SER A 38 3.48 -3.45 2.44
N ILE A 39 2.30 -4.02 2.11
CA ILE A 39 2.16 -5.43 1.72
C ILE A 39 3.11 -5.78 0.57
N LEU A 40 3.15 -4.95 -0.47
CA LEU A 40 4.02 -5.19 -1.62
C LEU A 40 5.51 -5.18 -1.23
N ILE A 41 5.95 -4.20 -0.44
CA ILE A 41 7.36 -4.07 -0.06
C ILE A 41 7.78 -5.22 0.88
N ASP A 42 6.94 -5.60 1.84
CA ASP A 42 7.24 -6.69 2.76
C ASP A 42 7.39 -8.02 2.02
N GLU A 43 6.46 -8.34 1.12
CA GLU A 43 6.54 -9.56 0.30
C GLU A 43 7.78 -9.57 -0.61
N LEU A 44 8.15 -8.43 -1.19
CA LEU A 44 9.36 -8.33 -2.01
C LEU A 44 10.63 -8.46 -1.17
N LEU A 45 10.67 -7.90 0.03
CA LEU A 45 11.79 -8.07 0.94
C LEU A 45 11.91 -9.52 1.41
N MET A 46 10.80 -10.19 1.75
CA MET A 46 10.81 -11.62 2.05
C MET A 46 11.31 -12.46 0.86
N HIS A 47 10.77 -12.22 -0.33
CA HIS A 47 11.16 -12.91 -1.56
C HIS A 47 12.65 -12.71 -1.91
N THR A 48 13.18 -11.52 -1.63
CA THR A 48 14.58 -11.17 -1.90
C THR A 48 15.51 -11.38 -0.71
N ARG A 49 15.04 -11.97 0.39
CA ARG A 49 15.80 -12.21 1.63
C ARG A 49 16.43 -10.93 2.19
N GLY A 50 15.66 -9.85 2.21
CA GLY A 50 16.08 -8.54 2.72
C GLY A 50 16.93 -7.70 1.75
N ASN A 51 17.20 -8.18 0.53
CA ASN A 51 17.99 -7.42 -0.44
C ASN A 51 17.18 -6.26 -1.03
N GLN A 52 17.26 -5.09 -0.38
CA GLN A 52 16.54 -3.87 -0.78
C GLN A 52 16.81 -3.44 -2.22
N THR A 53 18.04 -3.59 -2.72
CA THR A 53 18.38 -3.21 -4.11
C THR A 53 17.64 -4.11 -5.10
N LYS A 54 17.61 -5.43 -4.84
CA LYS A 54 16.89 -6.39 -5.69
C LYS A 54 15.38 -6.17 -5.59
N ALA A 55 14.84 -5.96 -4.39
CA ALA A 55 13.42 -5.67 -4.18
C ALA A 55 12.99 -4.38 -4.91
N ALA A 56 13.78 -3.30 -4.79
CA ALA A 56 13.50 -2.03 -5.44
C ALA A 56 13.52 -2.16 -6.98
N ARG A 57 14.47 -2.94 -7.51
CA ARG A 57 14.54 -3.25 -8.94
C ARG A 57 13.31 -4.04 -9.42
N ILE A 58 12.82 -5.00 -8.65
CA ILE A 58 11.60 -5.76 -8.97
C ILE A 58 10.37 -4.85 -8.91
N ALA A 59 10.28 -3.99 -7.90
CA ALA A 59 9.18 -3.03 -7.74
C ALA A 59 9.21 -1.89 -8.78
N GLY A 60 10.31 -1.70 -9.51
CA GLY A 60 10.47 -0.60 -10.46
C GLY A 60 10.56 0.78 -9.78
N ILE A 61 11.06 0.83 -8.54
CA ILE A 61 11.19 2.07 -7.76
C ILE A 61 12.63 2.32 -7.34
N ASN A 62 12.94 3.56 -6.96
CA ASN A 62 14.23 3.89 -6.37
C ASN A 62 14.39 3.16 -5.01
N ARG A 63 15.59 2.65 -4.72
CA ARG A 63 15.91 2.00 -3.44
C ARG A 63 15.61 2.90 -2.24
N GLY A 64 15.91 4.20 -2.32
CA GLY A 64 15.60 5.18 -1.27
C GLY A 64 14.10 5.29 -1.01
N THR A 65 13.28 5.26 -2.06
CA THR A 65 11.82 5.23 -1.94
C THR A 65 11.35 3.94 -1.26
N LEU A 66 11.88 2.78 -1.65
CA LEU A 66 11.56 1.51 -0.99
C LEU A 66 11.90 1.56 0.51
N ARG A 67 13.10 2.05 0.83
CA ARG A 67 13.57 2.18 2.22
C ARG A 67 12.66 3.09 3.04
N SER A 68 12.23 4.22 2.48
CA SER A 68 11.30 5.15 3.16
C SER A 68 9.92 4.53 3.38
N ILE A 69 9.40 3.77 2.41
CA ILE A 69 8.14 3.04 2.57
C ILE A 69 8.27 2.01 3.69
N TYR A 70 9.38 1.26 3.72
CA TYR A 70 9.61 0.23 4.72
C TYR A 70 9.75 0.82 6.13
N SER A 71 10.55 1.88 6.32
CA SER A 71 10.73 2.51 7.63
C SER A 71 9.43 3.06 8.20
N ASN A 72 8.64 3.75 7.37
CA ASN A 72 7.38 4.34 7.81
C ASN A 72 6.32 3.30 8.17
N THR A 73 6.47 2.05 7.71
CA THR A 73 5.57 0.94 8.05
C THR A 73 5.93 0.34 9.41
N THR A 74 7.22 0.22 9.72
CA THR A 74 7.70 -0.34 11.00
C THR A 74 7.45 0.56 12.21
N ASP A 75 7.28 1.87 12.01
CA ASP A 75 7.04 2.83 13.10
C ASP A 75 5.56 2.90 13.53
N GLU A 76 4.64 2.27 12.80
CA GLU A 76 3.20 2.24 13.07
C GLU A 76 2.73 0.89 13.69
N SER A 77 3.65 -0.03 14.03
CA SER A 77 3.37 -1.37 14.60
C SER A 77 3.72 -1.50 16.08
#